data_AF-A0A1Q8SXR9-F1
#
_entry.id   AF-A0A1Q8SXR9-F1
#
_cell.length_a   1.000
_cell.length_b   1.000
_cell.length_c   1.000
_cell.angle_alpha   90.00
_cell.angle_beta   90.00
_cell.angle_gamma   90.00
#
_symmetry.space_group_name_H-M   'P 1'
#
loop_
_entity.id
_entity.type
_entity.pdbx_description
1 polymer ?
#
loop_
_entity_poly.entity_id
_entity_poly.type
_entity_poly.pdbx_seq_one_letter_code
_entity_poly.pdbx_strand_id
1 'polypeptide(L)'
;MANASRIKSSPADISGVALLNDPHLNKGTAFTATERERYGLVGLLPDTVETLDREVERVQTLLAVKDSDLERYIYLIELLDRNETLFYKMVMADPMRFLPILYDPTVGEVCLKFGHIYRRAGGMYVSLTHKGRVAEVLRAWPVEDVRFICAATVERPADVRAWIEGMLYTPVYAELGTA
;
A
#
# COMPACT_ATOMS: atom_id res chain seq x y z
N MET A 1 37.72 -3.95 1.24
CA MET A 1 37.42 -2.53 1.50
C MET A 1 35.98 -2.45 1.98
N ALA A 2 35.82 -1.92 3.20
CA ALA A 2 34.59 -1.57 3.94
C ALA A 2 33.29 -2.31 3.59
N ASN A 3 33.06 -3.45 4.25
CA ASN A 3 31.71 -3.99 4.43
C ASN A 3 31.02 -3.13 5.50
N ALA A 4 30.41 -2.02 5.08
CA ALA A 4 29.59 -1.21 5.95
C ALA A 4 28.42 -2.09 6.41
N SER A 5 28.49 -2.55 7.65
CA SER A 5 27.36 -3.11 8.37
C SER A 5 26.14 -2.22 8.11
N ARG A 6 25.16 -2.71 7.35
CA ARG A 6 23.84 -2.08 7.24
C ARG A 6 23.36 -1.92 8.68
N ILE A 7 23.38 -0.69 9.17
CA ILE A 7 22.88 -0.33 10.48
C ILE A 7 21.40 -0.68 10.44
N LYS A 8 21.04 -1.82 11.05
CA LYS A 8 19.66 -2.19 11.34
C LYS A 8 19.20 -1.21 12.41
N SER A 9 18.52 -0.14 12.04
CA SER A 9 17.79 0.64 13.04
C SER A 9 16.73 -0.29 13.62
N SER A 10 16.83 -0.60 14.91
CA SER A 10 15.70 -1.18 15.64
C SER A 10 14.48 -0.25 15.44
N PRO A 11 13.23 -0.72 15.51
CA PRO A 11 12.07 0.18 15.58
C PRO A 11 12.20 1.23 16.71
N ALA A 12 13.13 1.03 17.65
CA ALA A 12 13.52 2.00 18.68
C ALA A 12 14.39 3.18 18.19
N ASP A 13 15.01 3.12 17.01
CA ASP A 13 16.01 4.11 16.55
C ASP A 13 15.50 5.04 15.44
N ILE A 14 14.34 4.75 14.83
CA ILE A 14 13.78 5.57 13.76
C ILE A 14 12.99 6.75 14.35
N SER A 15 13.26 7.95 13.87
CA SER A 15 12.69 9.20 14.39
C SER A 15 12.51 10.26 13.29
N GLY A 16 11.82 11.34 13.62
CA GLY A 16 11.59 12.47 12.71
C GLY A 16 10.90 12.06 11.42
N VAL A 17 11.36 12.63 10.31
CA VAL A 17 10.81 12.38 8.96
C VAL A 17 11.00 10.93 8.52
N ALA A 18 12.04 10.22 8.99
CA ALA A 18 12.23 8.81 8.65
C ALA A 18 11.09 7.95 9.20
N LEU A 19 10.66 8.20 10.44
CA LEU A 19 9.51 7.52 11.04
C LEU A 19 8.21 7.84 10.30
N LEU A 20 8.00 9.09 9.88
CA LEU A 20 6.81 9.49 9.11
C LEU A 20 6.76 8.87 7.70
N ASN A 21 7.91 8.48 7.14
CA ASN A 21 8.01 7.82 5.83
C ASN A 21 7.94 6.30 5.90
N ASP A 22 7.94 5.71 7.11
CA ASP A 22 7.77 4.28 7.33
C ASP A 22 6.27 3.96 7.47
N PRO A 23 5.64 3.30 6.48
CA PRO A 23 4.19 3.07 6.48
C PRO A 23 3.73 2.13 7.60
N HIS A 24 4.62 1.28 8.11
CA HIS A 24 4.32 0.33 9.18
C HIS A 24 4.27 1.00 10.55
N LEU A 25 5.05 2.08 10.73
CA LEU A 25 5.21 2.76 12.02
C LEU A 25 4.49 4.11 12.08
N ASN A 26 4.21 4.72 10.93
CA ASN A 26 3.58 6.03 10.86
C ASN A 26 2.13 5.97 11.36
N LYS A 27 1.82 6.83 12.34
CA LYS A 27 0.47 7.03 12.89
C LYS A 27 -0.17 8.34 12.45
N GLY A 28 0.49 9.13 11.60
CA GLY A 28 -0.03 10.42 11.15
C GLY A 28 -0.36 11.36 12.32
N THR A 29 -1.57 11.91 12.33
CA THR A 29 -2.02 12.82 13.39
C THR A 29 -2.35 12.10 14.69
N ALA A 30 -2.39 10.76 14.70
CA ALA A 30 -2.65 9.96 15.88
C ALA A 30 -1.44 9.71 16.80
N PHE A 31 -0.24 10.20 16.46
CA PHE A 31 0.86 10.25 17.42
C PHE A 31 0.49 11.15 18.61
N THR A 32 0.57 10.60 19.83
CA THR A 32 0.34 11.34 21.07
C THR A 32 1.41 12.40 21.31
N ALA A 33 1.14 13.41 22.14
CA ALA A 33 2.11 14.45 22.47
C ALA A 33 3.45 13.87 22.99
N THR A 34 3.38 12.88 23.87
CA THR A 34 4.56 12.18 24.42
C THR A 34 5.33 11.40 23.35
N GLU A 35 4.64 10.73 22.42
CA GLU A 35 5.30 10.07 21.30
C GLU A 35 5.97 11.09 20.36
N ARG A 36 5.33 12.24 20.12
CA ARG A 36 5.90 13.30 19.27
C ARG A 36 7.17 13.89 19.88
N GLU A 37 7.21 14.11 21.19
CA GLU A 37 8.43 14.53 21.88
C GLU A 37 9.51 13.45 21.77
N ARG A 38 9.16 12.20 22.09
CA ARG A 38 10.08 11.06 22.09
C ARG A 38 10.71 10.81 20.72
N TYR A 39 9.92 10.89 19.65
CA TYR A 39 10.36 10.60 18.29
C TYR A 39 10.76 11.85 17.49
N GLY A 40 10.85 13.03 18.12
CA GLY A 40 11.27 14.25 17.43
C GLY A 40 10.31 14.72 16.33
N LEU A 41 9.01 14.58 16.55
CA LEU A 41 7.93 14.95 15.61
C LEU A 41 7.29 16.30 15.94
N VAL A 42 7.67 16.94 17.05
CA VAL A 42 7.16 18.26 17.43
C VAL A 42 7.46 19.27 16.31
N GLY A 43 6.43 19.96 15.83
CA GLY A 43 6.52 20.89 14.69
C GLY A 43 6.45 20.25 13.30
N LEU A 44 6.49 18.92 13.19
CA LEU A 44 6.31 18.20 11.91
C LEU A 44 4.85 17.82 11.62
N LEU A 45 4.00 17.84 12.65
CA LEU A 45 2.58 17.49 12.58
C LEU A 45 1.74 18.61 13.21
N PRO A 46 0.48 18.82 12.76
CA PRO A 46 -0.45 19.75 13.42
C PRO A 46 -0.65 19.41 14.90
N ASP A 47 -0.77 20.40 15.78
CA ASP A 47 -0.83 20.20 17.24
C ASP A 47 -1.96 19.29 17.72
N THR A 48 -3.08 19.27 16.99
CA THR A 48 -4.20 18.38 17.29
C THR A 48 -3.78 16.91 17.18
N VAL A 49 -4.04 16.15 18.24
CA VAL A 49 -3.93 14.69 18.24
C VAL A 49 -5.28 14.12 17.86
N GLU A 50 -5.34 13.38 16.75
CA GLU A 50 -6.57 12.75 16.28
C GLU A 50 -6.65 11.30 16.75
N THR A 51 -7.86 10.77 16.88
CA THR A 51 -8.04 9.33 17.03
C THR A 51 -7.95 8.67 15.65
N LEU A 52 -7.61 7.38 15.64
CA LEU A 52 -7.58 6.61 14.41
C LEU A 52 -8.95 6.56 13.70
N ASP A 53 -10.06 6.60 14.45
CA ASP A 53 -11.41 6.71 13.87
C ASP A 53 -11.64 8.06 13.18
N ARG A 54 -11.12 9.15 13.76
CA ARG A 54 -11.22 10.47 13.15
C ARG A 54 -10.42 10.56 11.85
N GLU A 55 -9.26 9.91 11.79
CA GLU A 55 -8.50 9.79 10.55
C GLU A 55 -9.27 8.99 9.48
N VAL A 56 -9.98 7.93 9.86
CA VAL A 56 -10.86 7.16 8.97
C VAL A 56 -11.97 8.04 8.39
N GLU A 57 -12.67 8.83 9.20
CA GLU A 57 -13.72 9.75 8.73
C GLU A 57 -13.19 10.78 7.72
N ARG A 58 -11.98 11.30 7.96
CA ARG A 58 -11.31 12.24 7.04
C ARG A 58 -10.99 11.56 5.71
N VAL A 59 -10.48 10.34 5.75
CA VAL A 59 -10.22 9.53 4.55
C VAL A 59 -11.51 9.24 3.79
N GLN A 60 -12.60 8.87 4.48
CA GLN A 60 -13.92 8.65 3.86
C GLN A 60 -14.43 9.88 3.11
N THR A 61 -14.30 11.05 3.72
CA THR A 61 -14.71 12.32 3.12
C THR A 61 -13.90 12.62 1.85
N LEU A 62 -12.59 12.37 1.88
CA LEU A 62 -11.71 12.56 0.73
C LEU A 62 -11.97 11.55 -0.41
N LEU A 63 -12.37 10.32 -0.08
CA LEU A 63 -12.75 9.32 -1.08
C LEU A 63 -14.12 9.61 -1.72
N ALA A 64 -15.04 10.22 -0.97
CA ALA A 64 -16.37 10.58 -1.45
C ALA A 64 -16.34 11.65 -2.55
N VAL A 65 -15.32 12.52 -2.56
CA VAL A 65 -15.15 13.58 -3.57
C VAL A 65 -14.35 13.14 -4.80
N LYS A 66 -13.90 11.88 -4.88
CA LYS A 66 -13.21 11.35 -6.06
C LYS A 66 -14.22 11.02 -7.15
N ASP A 67 -13.85 11.29 -8.40
CA ASP A 67 -14.77 11.21 -9.53
C ASP A 67 -14.87 9.79 -10.12
N SER A 68 -13.86 8.95 -9.88
CA SER A 68 -13.80 7.59 -10.41
C SER A 68 -13.19 6.59 -9.44
N ASP A 69 -13.46 5.30 -9.66
CA ASP A 69 -12.84 4.23 -8.88
C ASP A 69 -11.34 4.13 -9.11
N LEU A 70 -10.85 4.49 -10.31
CA LEU A 70 -9.41 4.62 -10.56
C LEU A 70 -8.77 5.67 -9.63
N GLU A 71 -9.39 6.83 -9.44
CA GLU A 71 -8.87 7.85 -8.53
C GLU A 71 -8.95 7.40 -7.07
N ARG A 72 -10.01 6.68 -6.69
CA ARG A 72 -10.14 6.09 -5.35
C ARG A 72 -9.06 5.04 -5.11
N TYR A 73 -8.79 4.17 -6.09
CA TYR A 73 -7.70 3.21 -6.05
C TYR A 73 -6.36 3.92 -5.84
N ILE A 74 -6.04 4.93 -6.66
CA ILE A 74 -4.79 5.68 -6.54
C ILE A 74 -4.64 6.28 -5.15
N TYR A 75 -5.71 6.86 -4.60
CA TYR A 75 -5.70 7.42 -3.25
C TYR A 75 -5.50 6.34 -2.18
N LEU A 76 -6.16 5.19 -2.31
CA LEU A 76 -6.04 4.09 -1.35
C LEU A 76 -4.63 3.47 -1.34
N ILE A 77 -4.00 3.31 -2.50
CA ILE A 77 -2.61 2.86 -2.58
C ILE A 77 -1.65 3.91 -1.99
N GLU A 78 -1.89 5.20 -2.22
CA GLU A 78 -1.14 6.27 -1.55
C GLU A 78 -1.30 6.24 -0.03
N LEU A 79 -2.50 5.89 0.46
CA LEU A 79 -2.75 5.72 1.88
C LEU A 79 -1.97 4.53 2.44
N LEU A 80 -1.97 3.38 1.75
CA LEU A 80 -1.17 2.21 2.11
C LEU A 80 0.32 2.54 2.19
N ASP A 81 0.83 3.28 1.21
CA ASP A 81 2.22 3.74 1.14
C ASP A 81 2.61 4.77 2.22
N ARG A 82 1.63 5.33 2.95
CA ARG A 82 1.86 6.36 3.98
C ARG A 82 1.59 5.85 5.39
N ASN A 83 0.49 5.12 5.58
CA ASN A 83 0.03 4.62 6.88
C ASN A 83 -0.77 3.34 6.64
N GLU A 84 -0.10 2.20 6.79
CA GLU A 84 -0.65 0.89 6.53
C GLU A 84 -1.76 0.53 7.54
N THR A 85 -1.60 0.93 8.80
CA THR A 85 -2.59 0.68 9.85
C THR A 85 -3.93 1.37 9.51
N LEU A 86 -3.88 2.63 9.07
CA LEU A 86 -5.07 3.38 8.67
C LEU A 86 -5.69 2.81 7.39
N PHE A 87 -4.87 2.41 6.42
CA PHE A 87 -5.36 1.72 5.21
C PHE A 87 -6.15 0.46 5.57
N TYR A 88 -5.57 -0.46 6.35
CA TYR A 88 -6.27 -1.69 6.70
C TYR A 88 -7.49 -1.46 7.57
N LYS A 89 -7.45 -0.51 8.51
CA LYS A 89 -8.64 -0.15 9.29
C LYS A 89 -9.77 0.32 8.38
N MET A 90 -9.45 1.18 7.40
CA MET A 90 -10.43 1.69 6.43
C MET A 90 -11.06 0.57 5.61
N VAL A 91 -10.24 -0.30 5.01
CA VAL A 91 -10.71 -1.40 4.16
C VAL A 91 -11.51 -2.42 4.96
N MET A 92 -11.07 -2.75 6.17
CA MET A 92 -11.73 -3.74 7.02
C MET A 92 -13.04 -3.24 7.63
N ALA A 93 -13.26 -1.92 7.72
CA ALA A 93 -14.51 -1.35 8.20
C ALA A 93 -15.67 -1.57 7.22
N ASP A 94 -15.39 -1.60 5.90
CA ASP A 94 -16.39 -1.88 4.85
C ASP A 94 -15.74 -2.58 3.64
N PRO A 95 -15.39 -3.87 3.75
CA PRO A 95 -14.70 -4.59 2.68
C PRO A 95 -15.54 -4.66 1.39
N MET A 96 -16.87 -4.75 1.53
CA MET A 96 -17.80 -4.84 0.40
C MET A 96 -17.73 -3.60 -0.49
N ARG A 97 -17.50 -2.43 0.11
CA ARG A 97 -17.30 -1.19 -0.62
C ARG A 97 -15.90 -1.05 -1.22
N PHE A 98 -14.86 -1.46 -0.49
CA PHE A 98 -13.47 -1.17 -0.91
C PHE A 98 -12.83 -2.25 -1.78
N LEU A 99 -13.23 -3.52 -1.67
CA LEU A 99 -12.67 -4.60 -2.48
C LEU A 99 -12.90 -4.40 -4.00
N PRO A 100 -14.08 -3.98 -4.48
CA PRO A 100 -14.28 -3.71 -5.92
C PRO A 100 -13.43 -2.55 -6.47
N ILE A 101 -13.01 -1.63 -5.59
CA ILE A 101 -12.11 -0.52 -5.93
C ILE A 101 -10.66 -1.00 -5.95
N LEU A 102 -10.24 -1.84 -4.99
CA LEU A 102 -8.88 -2.32 -4.83
C LEU A 102 -8.51 -3.50 -5.73
N TYR A 103 -9.52 -4.26 -6.16
CA TYR A 103 -9.38 -5.47 -6.96
C TYR A 103 -10.30 -5.38 -8.19
N ASP A 104 -10.93 -6.47 -8.60
CA ASP A 104 -11.83 -6.52 -9.74
C ASP A 104 -13.11 -5.70 -9.48
N PRO A 105 -13.58 -4.87 -10.45
CA PRO A 105 -13.06 -4.73 -11.83
C PRO A 105 -11.97 -3.65 -12.00
N THR A 106 -11.77 -2.78 -11.01
CA THR A 106 -10.93 -1.57 -11.11
C THR A 106 -9.46 -1.89 -11.42
N VAL A 107 -8.94 -3.00 -10.87
CA VAL A 107 -7.55 -3.45 -11.08
C VAL A 107 -7.26 -3.68 -12.57
N GLY A 108 -8.27 -4.01 -13.37
CA GLY A 108 -8.09 -4.14 -14.82
C GLY A 108 -7.70 -2.82 -15.49
N GLU A 109 -8.38 -1.73 -15.13
CA GLU A 109 -8.03 -0.39 -15.63
C GLU A 109 -6.67 0.08 -15.08
N VAL A 110 -6.39 -0.22 -13.81
CA VAL A 110 -5.10 0.05 -13.17
C VAL A 110 -3.96 -0.62 -13.94
N CYS A 111 -4.10 -1.91 -14.27
CA CYS A 111 -3.09 -2.66 -15.03
C CYS A 111 -2.82 -2.04 -16.41
N LEU A 112 -3.86 -1.58 -17.11
CA LEU A 112 -3.70 -0.89 -18.41
C LEU A 112 -2.96 0.43 -18.27
N LYS A 113 -3.18 1.17 -17.17
CA LYS A 113 -2.62 2.49 -16.93
C LYS A 113 -1.39 2.47 -16.02
N PHE A 114 -0.90 1.30 -15.59
CA PHE A 114 0.06 1.15 -14.50
C PHE A 114 1.33 1.99 -14.69
N GLY A 115 1.86 2.04 -15.92
CA GLY A 115 3.05 2.85 -16.22
C GLY A 115 2.87 4.35 -15.96
N HIS A 116 1.65 4.89 -16.08
CA HIS A 116 1.35 6.29 -15.82
C HIS A 116 1.05 6.58 -14.34
N ILE A 117 0.53 5.60 -13.62
CA ILE A 117 0.14 5.73 -12.21
C ILE A 117 1.17 5.11 -11.25
N TYR A 118 2.31 4.65 -11.77
CA TYR A 118 3.41 4.10 -10.97
C TYR A 118 3.95 5.17 -10.01
N ARG A 119 4.12 4.80 -8.73
CA ARG A 119 4.61 5.72 -7.69
C ARG A 119 5.72 5.14 -6.83
N ARG A 120 5.46 3.97 -6.23
CA ARG A 120 6.38 3.30 -5.31
C ARG A 120 6.52 1.83 -5.69
N ALA A 121 7.71 1.28 -5.48
CA ALA A 121 7.94 -0.15 -5.65
C ALA A 121 7.28 -0.92 -4.50
N GLY A 122 6.14 -1.57 -4.78
CA GLY A 122 5.44 -2.47 -3.84
C GLY A 122 5.75 -3.96 -4.04
N GLY A 123 6.67 -4.30 -4.94
CA GLY A 123 7.00 -5.67 -5.30
C GLY A 123 8.32 -5.76 -6.05
N MET A 124 8.60 -6.93 -6.62
CA MET A 124 9.83 -7.19 -7.38
C MET A 124 9.54 -7.60 -8.82
N TYR A 125 10.38 -7.13 -9.74
CA TYR A 125 10.33 -7.50 -11.14
C TYR A 125 11.52 -8.39 -11.50
N VAL A 126 11.23 -9.63 -11.92
CA VAL A 126 12.25 -10.59 -12.37
C VAL A 126 12.04 -10.86 -13.86
N SER A 127 12.98 -10.43 -14.68
CA SER A 127 12.94 -10.59 -16.14
C SER A 127 13.92 -11.66 -16.62
N LEU A 128 13.81 -12.05 -17.89
CA LEU A 128 14.73 -12.99 -18.53
C LEU A 128 16.18 -12.47 -18.57
N THR A 129 16.40 -11.15 -18.51
CA THR A 129 17.74 -10.56 -18.47
C THR A 129 18.47 -10.83 -17.14
N HIS A 130 17.74 -11.27 -16.10
CA HIS A 130 18.31 -11.66 -14.81
C HIS A 130 18.68 -13.15 -14.73
N LYS A 131 18.59 -13.90 -15.84
CA LYS A 131 18.97 -15.31 -15.89
C LYS A 131 20.39 -15.52 -15.35
N GLY A 132 20.55 -16.47 -14.43
CA GLY A 132 21.81 -16.74 -13.74
C GLY A 132 22.10 -15.83 -12.53
N ARG A 133 21.29 -14.79 -12.28
CA ARG A 133 21.44 -13.86 -11.15
C ARG A 133 20.16 -13.61 -10.36
N VAL A 134 19.13 -14.46 -10.49
CA VAL A 134 17.84 -14.27 -9.81
C VAL A 134 18.00 -14.17 -8.29
N ALA A 135 18.86 -15.00 -7.69
CA ALA A 135 19.15 -14.93 -6.25
C ALA A 135 19.77 -13.58 -5.82
N GLU A 136 20.51 -12.92 -6.69
CA GLU A 136 21.04 -11.57 -6.45
C GLU A 136 19.92 -10.53 -6.48
N VAL A 137 19.03 -10.62 -7.47
CA VAL A 137 17.88 -9.72 -7.58
C VAL A 137 17.00 -9.82 -6.34
N LEU A 138 16.69 -11.04 -5.88
CA LEU A 138 15.84 -11.26 -4.70
C LEU A 138 16.45 -10.71 -3.40
N ARG A 139 17.80 -10.64 -3.30
CA ARG A 139 18.47 -10.03 -2.13
C ARG A 139 18.25 -8.52 -2.01
N ALA A 140 17.70 -7.86 -3.03
CA ALA A 140 17.33 -6.45 -2.95
C ALA A 140 16.07 -6.20 -2.07
N TRP A 141 15.25 -7.22 -1.81
CA TRP A 141 14.05 -7.08 -0.98
C TRP A 141 14.44 -6.72 0.47
N PRO A 142 13.75 -5.76 1.11
CA PRO A 142 14.14 -5.29 2.45
C PRO A 142 13.77 -6.27 3.57
N VAL A 143 12.83 -7.18 3.34
CA VAL A 143 12.35 -8.13 4.37
C VAL A 143 13.06 -9.48 4.23
N GLU A 144 13.66 -9.97 5.32
CA GLU A 144 14.38 -11.25 5.34
C GLU A 144 13.42 -12.46 5.50
N ASP A 145 12.40 -12.36 6.36
CA ASP A 145 11.44 -13.44 6.66
C ASP A 145 10.20 -13.37 5.74
N VAL A 146 10.39 -13.66 4.45
CA VAL A 146 9.28 -13.73 3.49
C VAL A 146 8.62 -15.11 3.55
N ARG A 147 7.34 -15.16 3.91
CA ARG A 147 6.56 -16.41 4.07
C ARG A 147 5.56 -16.67 2.95
N PHE A 148 5.15 -15.63 2.22
CA PHE A 148 4.19 -15.72 1.14
C PHE A 148 4.68 -14.93 -0.08
N ILE A 149 4.55 -15.53 -1.26
CA ILE A 149 4.88 -14.90 -2.54
C ILE A 149 3.65 -15.04 -3.44
N CYS A 150 3.13 -13.92 -3.91
CA CYS A 150 2.20 -13.90 -5.03
C CYS A 150 3.01 -13.58 -6.30
N ALA A 151 3.09 -14.54 -7.21
CA ALA A 151 3.81 -14.38 -8.46
C ALA A 151 2.83 -14.43 -9.63
N ALA A 152 2.86 -13.40 -10.46
CA ALA A 152 2.15 -13.36 -11.72
C ALA A 152 3.15 -13.34 -12.88
N THR A 153 2.99 -14.25 -13.84
CA THR A 153 3.70 -14.21 -15.11
C THR A 153 2.75 -13.65 -16.15
N VAL A 154 3.05 -12.47 -16.67
CA VAL A 154 2.35 -11.91 -17.83
C VAL A 154 3.13 -12.24 -19.09
N GLU A 155 2.69 -13.26 -19.83
CA GLU A 155 2.99 -13.28 -21.26
C GLU A 155 2.19 -12.11 -21.85
N ARG A 156 2.87 -11.08 -22.37
CA ARG A 156 2.18 -9.86 -22.83
C ARG A 156 1.17 -10.26 -23.91
N PRO A 157 -0.14 -10.17 -23.66
CA PRO A 157 -1.15 -10.57 -24.63
C PRO A 157 -1.14 -9.58 -25.79
N ALA A 158 -1.52 -10.04 -26.99
CA ALA A 158 -1.68 -9.17 -28.15
C ALA A 158 -2.77 -8.09 -27.90
N ASP A 159 -3.81 -8.44 -27.14
CA ASP A 159 -4.85 -7.52 -26.66
C ASP A 159 -4.93 -7.57 -25.13
N VAL A 160 -4.41 -6.52 -24.49
CA VAL A 160 -4.33 -6.42 -23.03
C VAL A 160 -5.72 -6.24 -22.40
N ARG A 161 -6.67 -5.59 -23.08
CA ARG A 161 -8.02 -5.38 -22.55
C ARG A 161 -8.79 -6.70 -22.52
N ALA A 162 -8.84 -7.41 -23.65
CA ALA A 162 -9.57 -8.68 -23.74
C ALA A 162 -8.98 -9.75 -22.80
N TRP A 163 -7.66 -9.75 -22.61
CA TRP A 163 -6.99 -10.66 -21.68
C TRP A 163 -7.30 -10.34 -20.21
N ILE A 164 -7.29 -9.06 -19.83
CA ILE A 164 -7.72 -8.64 -18.49
C ILE A 164 -9.19 -9.05 -18.29
N GLU A 165 -10.09 -8.67 -19.21
CA GLU A 165 -11.52 -8.99 -19.12
C GLU A 165 -11.80 -10.50 -19.00
N GLY A 166 -10.97 -11.35 -19.60
CA GLY A 166 -11.03 -12.81 -19.47
C GLY A 166 -10.42 -13.39 -18.18
N MET A 167 -9.62 -12.61 -17.45
CA MET A 167 -9.02 -12.97 -16.17
C MET A 167 -9.71 -12.35 -14.96
N LEU A 168 -10.50 -11.28 -15.15
CA LEU A 168 -11.29 -10.66 -14.10
C LEU A 168 -12.19 -11.75 -13.51
N TYR A 169 -11.90 -12.13 -12.27
CA TYR A 169 -12.77 -12.98 -11.49
C TYR A 169 -14.03 -12.16 -11.22
N THR A 170 -15.21 -12.71 -11.48
CA THR A 170 -16.48 -12.09 -11.07
C THR A 170 -16.84 -12.66 -9.70
N PRO A 171 -16.42 -12.03 -8.58
CA PRO A 171 -16.79 -12.51 -7.27
C PRO A 171 -18.31 -12.43 -7.10
N VAL A 172 -18.94 -13.55 -6.78
CA VAL A 172 -20.31 -13.57 -6.27
C VAL A 172 -20.23 -13.45 -4.76
N TYR A 173 -20.45 -12.26 -4.23
CA TYR A 173 -20.59 -12.06 -2.80
C TYR A 173 -22.01 -12.45 -2.39
N ALA A 174 -22.14 -13.39 -1.47
CA ALA A 174 -23.44 -13.77 -0.93
C ALA A 174 -24.03 -12.59 -0.15
N GLU A 175 -25.26 -12.20 -0.47
CA GLU A 175 -26.03 -11.31 0.41
C GLU A 175 -26.29 -12.06 1.72
N LEU A 176 -25.76 -11.53 2.82
CA LEU A 176 -26.10 -12.01 4.15
C LEU A 176 -27.59 -11.70 4.35
N GLY A 177 -28.40 -12.77 4.39
CA GLY A 177 -29.82 -12.67 4.70
C GLY A 177 -30.02 -11.78 5.92
N THR A 178 -30.82 -10.74 5.73
CA THR A 178 -31.34 -9.91 6.82
C THR A 178 -31.97 -10.82 7.87
N ALA A 179 -31.44 -10.75 9.08
CA ALA A 179 -32.03 -11.37 10.27
C ALA A 179 -33.45 -10.86 10.53
#